data_AF-A0A821HJH0-F1
#
_entry.id   AF-A0A821HJH0-F1
#
_cell.length_a   1.000
_cell.length_b   1.000
_cell.length_c   1.000
_cell.angle_alpha   90.00
_cell.angle_beta   90.00
_cell.angle_gamma   90.00
#
_symmetry.space_group_name_H-M   'P 1'
#
loop_
_entity.id
_entity.type
_entity.pdbx_description
1 polymer ?
#
loop_
_entity_poly.entity_id
_entity_poly.type
_entity_poly.pdbx_seq_one_letter_code
_entity_poly.pdbx_strand_id
1 'polypeptide(L)'
;WLPPLVTRFALNRKTLAVPIADGIEWNTLQHNSAYFGGTRRGIWEWRFLHKETEIPERERNRMKYRTEPYKSPTHAGGLLAIDKKCFFELGEQYELSFKVWMCGGQVEWVTCSHVGHLYRGPRRRSMHPRGGNLHQSHINHLRVAE
;
A
#
# COMPACT_ATOMS: atom_id res chain seq x y z
N TRP A 1 3.22 -12.69 -10.71
CA TRP A 1 2.79 -11.49 -9.97
C TRP A 1 1.97 -10.53 -10.84
N LEU A 2 2.39 -10.19 -12.06
CA LEU A 2 1.73 -9.15 -12.87
C LEU A 2 0.28 -9.42 -13.33
N PRO A 3 -0.09 -10.57 -13.94
CA PRO A 3 -1.45 -10.76 -14.46
C PRO A 3 -2.58 -10.50 -13.46
N PRO A 4 -2.56 -11.02 -12.21
CA PRO A 4 -3.64 -10.74 -11.26
C PRO A 4 -3.73 -9.27 -10.84
N LEU A 5 -2.65 -8.47 -10.91
CA LEU A 5 -2.71 -7.02 -10.68
C LEU A 5 -3.41 -6.31 -11.85
N VAL A 6 -2.95 -6.59 -13.07
CA VAL A 6 -3.43 -5.93 -14.29
C VAL A 6 -4.92 -6.18 -14.51
N THR A 7 -5.37 -7.41 -14.24
CA THR A 7 -6.77 -7.78 -14.34
C THR A 7 -7.68 -6.90 -13.48
N ARG A 8 -7.22 -6.38 -12.33
CA ARG A 8 -8.07 -5.56 -11.45
C ARG A 8 -8.45 -4.23 -12.09
N PHE A 9 -7.48 -3.49 -12.61
CA PHE A 9 -7.77 -2.22 -13.28
C PHE A 9 -8.27 -2.41 -14.72
N ALA A 10 -8.05 -3.57 -15.33
CA ALA A 10 -8.70 -3.93 -16.59
C ALA A 10 -10.22 -4.13 -16.44
N LEU A 11 -10.66 -4.75 -15.33
CA LEU A 11 -12.09 -4.93 -15.02
C LEU A 11 -12.74 -3.64 -14.51
N ASN A 12 -12.03 -2.87 -13.69
CA ASN A 12 -12.50 -1.58 -13.21
C ASN A 12 -11.34 -0.57 -13.22
N ARG A 13 -11.35 0.33 -14.21
CA ARG A 13 -10.32 1.36 -14.46
C ARG A 13 -9.96 2.19 -13.21
N LYS A 14 -10.91 2.40 -12.30
CA LYS A 14 -10.72 3.17 -11.05
C LYS A 14 -10.21 2.32 -9.88
N THR A 15 -9.65 1.14 -10.16
CA THR A 15 -9.05 0.27 -9.13
C THR A 15 -7.56 0.54 -9.00
N LEU A 16 -7.13 0.88 -7.78
CA LEU A 16 -5.74 0.86 -7.37
C LEU A 16 -5.41 -0.55 -6.84
N ALA A 17 -4.70 -1.34 -7.64
CA ALA A 17 -4.29 -2.69 -7.29
C ALA A 17 -2.93 -2.69 -6.60
N VAL A 18 -2.81 -3.40 -5.49
CA VAL A 18 -1.60 -3.42 -4.65
C VAL A 18 -1.15 -4.87 -4.48
N PRO A 19 0.10 -5.22 -4.81
CA PRO A 19 0.62 -6.56 -4.53
C PRO A 19 0.89 -6.76 -3.04
N ILE A 20 0.94 -8.02 -2.63
CA ILE A 20 1.51 -8.41 -1.35
C ILE A 20 3.03 -8.19 -1.39
N ALA A 21 3.54 -7.40 -0.45
CA ALA A 21 4.96 -7.09 -0.34
C ALA A 21 5.64 -8.10 0.59
N ASP A 22 6.33 -9.09 0.02
CA ASP A 22 7.10 -10.06 0.80
C ASP A 22 8.39 -9.42 1.31
N GLY A 23 8.86 -9.80 2.49
CA GLY A 23 10.06 -9.25 3.07
C GLY A 23 11.30 -9.98 2.62
N ILE A 24 12.31 -9.26 2.13
CA ILE A 24 13.64 -9.81 1.91
C ILE A 24 14.59 -9.19 2.94
N GLU A 25 15.26 -10.05 3.70
CA GLU A 25 16.22 -9.65 4.72
C GLU A 25 17.50 -9.06 4.10
N TRP A 26 17.97 -7.95 4.65
CA TRP A 26 19.08 -7.19 4.05
C TRP A 26 20.43 -7.90 4.11
N ASN A 27 20.64 -8.71 5.14
CA ASN A 27 21.91 -9.36 5.44
C ASN A 27 22.02 -10.75 4.82
N THR A 28 20.94 -11.55 4.87
CA THR A 28 20.93 -12.94 4.39
C THR A 28 20.29 -13.09 3.02
N LEU A 29 19.59 -12.06 2.52
CA LEU A 29 18.72 -12.12 1.35
C LEU A 29 17.61 -13.20 1.47
N GLN A 30 17.32 -13.63 2.70
CA GLN A 30 16.27 -14.62 2.94
C GLN A 30 14.91 -14.00 2.61
N HIS A 31 14.14 -14.75 1.82
CA HIS A 31 12.78 -14.39 1.44
C HIS A 31 11.80 -14.87 2.51
N ASN A 32 11.08 -13.93 3.11
CA ASN A 32 10.02 -14.16 4.08
C ASN A 32 8.70 -13.76 3.46
N SER A 33 7.85 -14.75 3.18
CA SER A 33 6.51 -14.45 2.65
C SER A 33 5.69 -13.68 3.68
N ALA A 34 5.14 -12.55 3.25
CA ALA A 34 4.26 -11.77 4.09
C ALA A 34 3.00 -12.57 4.39
N TYR A 35 2.49 -12.41 5.62
CA TYR A 35 1.17 -12.89 6.03
C TYR A 35 1.02 -14.42 6.14
N PHE A 36 2.11 -15.14 6.41
CA PHE A 36 2.10 -16.58 6.74
C PHE A 36 1.14 -16.97 7.89
N GLY A 37 0.64 -15.99 8.68
CA GLY A 37 -0.32 -16.15 9.77
C GLY A 37 -1.70 -15.51 9.56
N GLY A 38 -2.00 -14.94 8.38
CA GLY A 38 -3.34 -14.39 8.10
C GLY A 38 -3.34 -13.07 7.32
N THR A 39 -4.41 -12.86 6.55
CA THR A 39 -4.62 -11.69 5.69
C THR A 39 -4.67 -10.38 6.48
N ARG A 40 -3.83 -9.41 6.12
CA ARG A 40 -3.80 -8.07 6.72
C ARG A 40 -4.31 -7.03 5.74
N ARG A 41 -4.66 -5.84 6.21
CA ARG A 41 -5.00 -4.68 5.39
C ARG A 41 -4.31 -3.42 5.91
N GLY A 42 -4.11 -2.47 5.03
CA GLY A 42 -3.52 -1.17 5.36
C GLY A 42 -4.49 -0.28 6.14
N ILE A 43 -4.01 0.29 7.24
CA ILE A 43 -4.67 1.31 8.06
C ILE A 43 -3.67 2.44 8.36
N TRP A 44 -4.10 3.45 9.11
CA TRP A 44 -3.25 4.51 9.59
C TRP A 44 -3.63 4.90 11.02
N GLU A 45 -2.65 5.41 11.76
CA GLU A 45 -2.91 6.13 13.01
C GLU A 45 -3.23 7.60 12.72
N TRP A 46 -3.82 8.33 13.68
CA TRP A 46 -4.15 9.75 13.56
C TRP A 46 -2.95 10.67 13.29
N ARG A 47 -1.73 10.16 13.44
CA ARG A 47 -0.48 10.84 13.04
C ARG A 47 -0.05 10.53 11.60
N PHE A 48 -0.94 9.94 10.80
CA PHE A 48 -0.73 9.46 9.43
C PHE A 48 0.42 8.45 9.29
N LEU A 49 0.69 7.67 10.33
CA LEU A 49 1.62 6.55 10.27
C LEU A 49 0.91 5.32 9.70
N HIS A 50 1.46 4.75 8.63
CA HIS A 50 0.96 3.51 8.05
C HIS A 50 1.08 2.37 9.06
N LYS A 51 0.01 1.58 9.18
CA LYS A 51 -0.06 0.38 10.00
C LYS A 51 -0.80 -0.71 9.23
N GLU A 52 -0.65 -1.93 9.68
CA GLU A 52 -1.41 -3.06 9.15
C GLU A 52 -2.18 -3.72 10.28
N THR A 53 -3.42 -4.12 10.00
CA THR A 53 -4.27 -4.87 10.93
C THR A 53 -4.92 -6.04 10.20
N GLU A 54 -5.49 -6.98 10.94
CA GLU A 54 -6.22 -8.09 10.33
C GLU A 54 -7.46 -7.61 9.58
N ILE A 55 -7.84 -8.36 8.54
CA ILE A 55 -9.09 -8.10 7.85
C ILE A 55 -10.29 -8.36 8.79
N PRO A 56 -11.30 -7.47 8.83
CA PRO A 56 -12.52 -7.71 9.58
C PRO A 56 -13.26 -8.93 9.05
N GLU A 57 -14.02 -9.58 9.93
CA GLU A 57 -14.81 -10.76 9.60
C GLU A 57 -15.80 -10.51 8.46
N ARG A 58 -16.39 -9.30 8.39
CA ARG A 58 -17.26 -8.89 7.27
C ARG A 58 -16.58 -8.99 5.90
N GLU A 59 -15.33 -8.55 5.78
CA GLU A 59 -14.60 -8.64 4.50
C GLU A 59 -14.10 -10.07 4.26
N ARG A 60 -13.74 -10.78 5.32
CA ARG A 60 -13.37 -12.20 5.25
C ARG A 60 -14.51 -13.06 4.70
N ASN A 61 -15.74 -12.83 5.17
CA ASN A 61 -16.93 -13.59 4.77
C ASN A 61 -17.40 -13.24 3.35
N ARG A 62 -16.96 -12.12 2.78
CA ARG A 62 -17.22 -11.77 1.38
C ARG A 62 -16.33 -12.55 0.41
N MET A 63 -15.16 -13.01 0.87
CA MET A 63 -14.25 -13.79 0.05
C MET A 63 -14.66 -15.26 0.06
N LYS A 64 -14.85 -15.83 -1.13
CA LYS A 64 -15.07 -17.26 -1.31
C LYS A 64 -13.77 -18.04 -1.16
N TYR A 65 -12.67 -17.46 -1.64
CA TYR A 65 -11.34 -18.06 -1.57
C TYR A 65 -10.35 -17.09 -0.90
N ARG A 66 -9.40 -17.62 -0.13
CA ARG A 66 -8.36 -16.80 0.52
C ARG A 66 -7.43 -16.07 -0.48
N THR A 67 -7.43 -16.52 -1.72
CA THR A 67 -6.67 -15.99 -2.86
C THR A 67 -7.43 -14.91 -3.65
N GLU A 68 -8.63 -14.51 -3.20
CA GLU A 68 -9.33 -13.39 -3.80
C GLU A 68 -8.73 -12.05 -3.35
N PRO A 69 -8.75 -11.03 -4.22
CA PRO A 69 -8.43 -9.67 -3.81
C PRO A 69 -9.45 -9.14 -2.81
N TYR A 70 -9.00 -8.29 -1.89
CA TYR A 70 -9.86 -7.65 -0.89
C TYR A 70 -9.61 -6.15 -0.79
N LYS A 71 -10.60 -5.43 -0.30
CA LYS A 71 -10.59 -3.98 -0.16
C LYS A 71 -9.71 -3.55 1.02
N SER A 72 -8.87 -2.55 0.80
CA SER A 72 -8.01 -1.99 1.84
C SER A 72 -8.21 -0.47 1.95
N PRO A 73 -8.35 0.09 3.16
CA PRO A 73 -8.42 1.53 3.36
C PRO A 73 -7.18 2.27 2.83
N THR A 74 -5.98 1.72 3.04
CA THR A 74 -4.71 2.32 2.57
C THR A 74 -3.78 1.30 1.93
N HIS A 75 -2.66 1.80 1.41
CA HIS A 75 -1.53 1.00 0.95
C HIS A 75 -0.21 1.60 1.46
N ALA A 76 0.86 0.81 1.48
CA ALA A 76 2.18 1.26 1.93
C ALA A 76 2.85 2.28 0.99
N GLY A 77 2.33 2.47 -0.22
CA GLY A 77 2.76 3.52 -1.16
C GLY A 77 3.84 3.11 -2.18
N GLY A 78 4.73 2.18 -1.84
CA GLY A 78 5.88 1.84 -2.69
C GLY A 78 5.59 0.95 -3.89
N LEU A 79 4.57 0.10 -3.79
CA LEU A 79 4.20 -0.88 -4.82
C LEU A 79 2.71 -0.74 -5.13
N LEU A 80 2.39 -0.43 -6.38
CA LEU A 80 1.01 -0.27 -6.83
C LEU A 80 0.91 -0.45 -8.35
N ALA A 81 -0.30 -0.72 -8.81
CA ALA A 81 -0.66 -0.73 -10.22
C ALA A 81 -2.03 -0.07 -10.39
N ILE A 82 -2.13 0.88 -11.32
CA ILE A 82 -3.33 1.66 -11.59
C ILE A 82 -3.36 2.01 -13.08
N ASP A 83 -4.55 2.16 -13.65
CA ASP A 83 -4.69 2.67 -15.01
C ASP A 83 -4.04 4.06 -15.15
N LYS A 84 -3.26 4.24 -16.22
CA LYS A 84 -2.50 5.48 -16.47
C LYS A 84 -3.42 6.70 -16.51
N LYS A 85 -4.56 6.61 -17.19
CA LYS A 85 -5.49 7.75 -17.30
C LYS A 85 -6.13 8.06 -15.95
N CYS A 86 -6.54 7.03 -15.21
CA CYS A 86 -7.06 7.20 -13.85
C CYS A 86 -6.03 7.86 -12.91
N PHE A 87 -4.75 7.51 -13.03
CA PHE A 87 -3.70 8.14 -12.24
C PHE A 87 -3.58 9.64 -12.52
N PHE A 88 -3.56 10.04 -13.79
CA PHE A 88 -3.50 11.47 -14.16
C PHE A 88 -4.77 12.24 -13.76
N GLU A 89 -5.94 11.61 -13.77
CA GLU A 89 -7.19 12.22 -13.31
C GLU A 89 -7.18 12.52 -11.80
N LEU A 90 -6.48 11.72 -10.98
CA LEU A 90 -6.43 11.87 -9.52
C LEU A 90 -5.25 12.77 -9.03
N GLY A 91 -4.23 12.98 -9.85
CA GLY A 91 -3.04 13.77 -9.49
C GLY A 91 -2.05 13.06 -8.55
N GLU A 92 -1.10 13.81 -7.97
CA GLU A 92 0.07 13.24 -7.27
C GLU A 92 -0.22 12.42 -5.99
N GLN A 93 0.78 11.58 -5.66
CA GLN A 93 0.75 10.28 -4.98
C GLN A 93 0.55 10.27 -3.45
N TYR A 94 0.87 11.36 -2.72
CA TYR A 94 0.96 11.31 -1.25
C TYR A 94 -0.34 10.86 -0.55
N GLU A 95 -1.47 10.89 -1.26
CA GLU A 95 -2.80 10.48 -0.79
C GLU A 95 -3.60 9.63 -1.76
N LEU A 96 -2.92 8.87 -2.62
CA LEU A 96 -3.63 8.17 -3.69
C LEU A 96 -4.75 7.26 -3.16
N SER A 97 -4.61 6.66 -1.97
CA SER A 97 -5.68 5.88 -1.34
C SER A 97 -6.94 6.68 -1.04
N PHE A 98 -6.82 7.85 -0.42
CA PHE A 98 -7.98 8.68 -0.07
C PHE A 98 -8.67 9.17 -1.31
N LYS A 99 -7.92 9.69 -2.28
CA LYS A 99 -8.47 10.15 -3.55
C LYS A 99 -9.20 9.05 -4.29
N VAL A 100 -8.60 7.85 -4.40
CA VAL A 100 -9.25 6.70 -5.06
C VAL A 100 -10.58 6.39 -4.38
N TRP A 101 -10.64 6.27 -3.04
CA TRP A 101 -11.88 5.98 -2.33
C TRP A 101 -12.93 7.09 -2.45
N MET A 102 -12.53 8.35 -2.25
CA MET A 102 -13.45 9.49 -2.26
C MET A 102 -13.94 9.87 -3.66
N CYS A 103 -13.19 9.54 -4.71
CA CYS A 103 -13.57 9.80 -6.11
C CYS A 103 -14.23 8.59 -6.81
N GLY A 104 -14.76 7.64 -6.03
CA GLY A 104 -15.57 6.52 -6.51
C GLY A 104 -14.78 5.36 -7.10
N GLY A 105 -13.48 5.27 -6.81
CA GLY A 105 -12.66 4.11 -7.08
C GLY A 105 -12.58 3.15 -5.89
N GLN A 106 -11.63 2.22 -5.96
CA GLN A 106 -11.37 1.27 -4.88
C GLN A 106 -9.90 0.90 -4.81
N VAL A 107 -9.42 0.65 -3.59
CA VAL A 107 -8.07 0.14 -3.34
C VAL A 107 -8.17 -1.34 -2.97
N GLU A 108 -7.48 -2.18 -3.73
CA GLU A 108 -7.55 -3.63 -3.58
C GLU A 108 -6.16 -4.23 -3.42
N TRP A 109 -6.00 -5.07 -2.40
CA TRP A 109 -4.79 -5.87 -2.21
C TRP A 109 -4.99 -7.22 -2.90
N VAL A 110 -4.06 -7.56 -3.78
CA VAL A 110 -4.16 -8.70 -4.69
C VAL A 110 -3.28 -9.83 -4.18
N THR A 111 -3.90 -10.76 -3.47
CA THR A 111 -3.26 -11.90 -2.79
C THR A 111 -2.46 -12.82 -3.73
N CYS A 112 -2.90 -13.02 -4.97
CA CYS A 112 -2.14 -13.80 -5.96
C CYS A 112 -0.90 -13.08 -6.53
N SER A 113 -0.68 -11.80 -6.19
CA SER A 113 0.47 -11.04 -6.65
C SER A 113 1.43 -10.75 -5.51
N HIS A 114 2.56 -11.43 -5.49
CA HIS A 114 3.63 -11.20 -4.54
C HIS A 114 4.83 -10.51 -5.20
N VAL A 115 5.41 -9.53 -4.50
CA VAL A 115 6.63 -8.82 -4.90
C VAL A 115 7.54 -8.71 -3.68
N GLY A 116 8.77 -9.19 -3.79
CA GLY A 116 9.76 -9.08 -2.72
C GLY A 116 10.30 -7.66 -2.56
N HIS A 117 10.31 -7.15 -1.33
CA HIS A 117 10.84 -5.86 -0.95
C HIS A 117 12.03 -6.05 0.01
N LEU A 118 13.22 -5.61 -0.41
CA LEU A 118 14.42 -5.62 0.41
C LEU A 118 14.32 -4.56 1.50
N TYR A 119 14.13 -5.00 2.75
CA TYR A 119 14.16 -4.08 3.88
C TYR A 119 15.56 -3.54 4.09
N ARG A 120 15.69 -2.31 4.56
CA ARG A 120 17.00 -1.69 4.78
C ARG A 120 17.56 -2.12 6.13
N GLY A 121 18.85 -2.47 6.14
CA GLY A 121 19.59 -2.69 7.37
C GLY A 121 19.79 -1.41 8.21
N PRO A 122 20.41 -1.52 9.39
CA PRO A 122 20.67 -0.40 10.28
C PRO A 122 21.40 0.74 9.55
N ARG A 123 20.79 1.92 9.51
CA ARG A 123 21.46 3.11 8.99
C ARG A 123 22.50 3.57 10.00
N ARG A 124 23.77 3.68 9.60
CA ARG A 124 24.71 4.58 10.28
C ARG A 124 24.11 5.99 10.17
N ARG A 125 24.01 6.74 11.28
CA ARG A 125 23.40 8.08 11.31
C ARG A 125 24.01 8.92 10.19
N SER A 126 23.27 9.09 9.10
CA SER A 126 23.59 10.09 8.10
C SER A 126 23.20 11.42 8.71
N MET A 127 24.20 12.27 8.92
CA MET A 127 24.00 13.65 9.33
C MET A 127 23.15 14.33 8.25
N HIS A 128 21.86 14.52 8.51
CA HIS A 128 21.00 15.25 7.59
C HIS A 128 21.44 16.73 7.60
N PRO A 129 21.90 17.29 6.47
CA PRO A 129 22.21 18.69 6.39
C PRO A 129 20.87 19.40 6.22
N ARG A 130 20.22 19.74 7.33
CA ARG A 130 19.19 20.78 7.45
C ARG A 130 18.71 20.84 8.91
N GLY A 131 19.34 21.74 9.66
CA GLY A 131 18.80 22.24 10.90
C GLY A 131 17.60 23.16 10.63
N GLY A 132 16.61 23.11 11.54
CA GLY A 132 15.63 24.17 11.74
C GLY A 132 14.56 24.35 10.66
N ASN A 133 13.71 23.35 10.42
CA ASN A 133 12.35 23.50 9.87
C ASN A 133 11.53 22.23 10.17
N LEU A 134 10.20 22.33 10.22
CA LEU A 134 9.30 21.17 10.31
C LEU A 134 9.69 20.13 9.25
N HIS A 135 9.81 18.87 9.66
CA HIS A 135 10.16 17.78 8.75
C HIS A 135 9.15 17.75 7.60
N GLN A 136 9.62 17.69 6.34
CA GLN A 136 8.76 17.77 5.15
C GLN A 136 7.57 16.79 5.18
N SER A 137 7.75 15.62 5.81
CA SER A 137 6.65 14.66 5.98
C SER A 137 5.49 15.22 6.80
N HIS A 138 5.76 16.04 7.82
CA HIS A 138 4.72 16.68 8.63
C HIS A 138 3.92 17.66 7.79
N ILE A 139 4.59 18.51 7.01
CA ILE A 139 3.92 19.45 6.10
C ILE A 139 3.04 18.67 5.12
N ASN A 140 3.55 17.58 4.56
CA ASN A 140 2.78 16.74 3.65
C ASN A 140 1.56 16.12 4.34
N HIS A 141 1.68 15.63 5.58
CA HIS A 141 0.54 15.11 6.35
C HIS A 141 -0.53 16.17 6.64
N LEU A 142 -0.16 17.45 6.84
CA LEU A 142 -1.14 18.52 7.01
C LEU A 142 -1.90 18.79 5.71
N ARG A 143 -1.21 18.82 4.57
CA ARG A 143 -1.83 18.97 3.24
C ARG A 143 -2.80 17.83 2.89
N VAL A 144 -2.67 16.69 3.57
CA VAL A 144 -3.58 15.55 3.46
C VAL A 144 -4.86 15.71 4.26
N ALA A 145 -4.77 16.42 5.37
CA ALA A 145 -5.88 16.55 6.31
C ALA A 145 -6.77 17.78 6.02
N GLU A 146 -6.22 18.81 5.37
CA GLU A 146 -6.91 20.07 4.98
C GLU A 146 -7.65 19.94 3.64
#